data_AF-A0A958UXM0-F1
#
_entry.id   AF-A0A958UXM0-F1
#
_cell.length_a   1.000
_cell.length_b   1.000
_cell.length_c   1.000
_cell.angle_alpha   90.00
_cell.angle_beta   90.00
_cell.angle_gamma   90.00
#
_symmetry.space_group_name_H-M   'P 1'
#
loop_
_entity.id
_entity.type
_entity.pdbx_description
1 polymer ?
#
loop_
_entity_poly.entity_id
_entity_poly.type
_entity_poly.pdbx_seq_one_letter_code
_entity_poly.pdbx_strand_id
1 'polypeptide(L)'
;MEKINLHNKSQKNPKEQHKELLGMDIPKDYFKSSKSKIMEKISIPEKEKPRVYYLRPVVRYAIAASVILLIALGIALKYNITDGNLSNTQQIEYLASTDDQDVLINSLFISDDNMNAFLDNYLLADVMEKAELQEQDFDNLFMNSVIEKDSLLDDYIDENLLDNIIL
;
A
#
# COMPACT_ATOMS: atom_id res chain seq x y z
N MET A 1 -66.34 -64.80 37.60
CA MET A 1 -65.40 -63.67 37.38
C MET A 1 -64.83 -63.82 35.99
N GLU A 2 -65.37 -63.06 35.04
CA GLU A 2 -65.03 -63.14 33.62
C GLU A 2 -63.86 -62.19 33.34
N LYS A 3 -62.77 -62.70 32.77
CA LYS A 3 -61.56 -61.91 32.50
C LYS A 3 -61.83 -61.03 31.28
N ILE A 4 -61.99 -59.73 31.51
CA ILE A 4 -62.16 -58.74 30.44
C ILE A 4 -60.80 -58.57 29.75
N ASN A 5 -60.66 -59.15 28.56
CA ASN A 5 -59.47 -59.03 27.72
C ASN A 5 -59.35 -57.59 27.19
N LEU A 6 -58.56 -56.75 27.86
CA LEU A 6 -58.28 -55.36 27.48
C LEU A 6 -57.43 -55.21 26.20
N HIS A 7 -56.95 -56.32 25.62
CA HIS A 7 -55.99 -56.30 24.51
C HIS A 7 -56.61 -56.16 23.10
N ASN A 8 -57.94 -56.08 22.99
CA ASN A 8 -58.65 -55.99 21.70
C ASN A 8 -59.38 -54.65 21.47
N LYS A 9 -59.09 -53.61 22.28
CA LYS A 9 -59.79 -52.31 22.21
C LYS A 9 -59.08 -51.25 21.36
N SER A 10 -57.97 -51.59 20.71
CA SER A 10 -57.05 -50.60 20.17
C SER A 10 -56.94 -50.60 18.65
N GLN A 11 -58.05 -50.39 17.93
CA GLN A 11 -58.05 -49.91 16.53
C GLN A 11 -59.37 -49.20 16.11
N LYS A 12 -60.24 -48.77 17.05
CA LYS A 12 -61.40 -47.96 16.66
C LYS A 12 -60.97 -46.52 16.38
N ASN A 13 -61.48 -45.94 15.29
CA ASN A 13 -61.19 -44.57 14.90
C ASN A 13 -61.66 -43.63 16.03
N PRO A 14 -60.88 -42.63 16.49
CA PRO A 14 -61.24 -41.78 17.63
C PRO A 14 -62.67 -41.22 17.57
N LYS A 15 -63.15 -40.88 16.36
CA LYS A 15 -64.53 -40.42 16.13
C LYS A 15 -65.60 -41.42 16.59
N GLU A 16 -65.37 -42.70 16.33
CA GLU A 16 -66.28 -43.79 16.71
C GLU A 16 -66.26 -44.02 18.22
N GLN A 17 -65.09 -43.88 18.86
CA GLN A 17 -64.96 -43.98 20.31
C GLN A 17 -65.69 -42.84 21.03
N HIS A 18 -65.54 -41.61 20.54
CA HIS A 18 -66.23 -40.45 21.11
C HIS A 18 -67.76 -40.56 20.93
N LYS A 19 -68.23 -41.08 19.80
CA LYS A 19 -69.66 -41.32 19.53
C LYS A 19 -70.26 -42.40 20.45
N GLU A 20 -69.54 -43.50 20.66
CA GLU A 20 -69.95 -44.60 21.53
C GLU A 20 -70.03 -44.18 23.01
N LEU A 21 -69.10 -43.33 23.47
CA LEU A 21 -69.03 -42.88 24.86
C LEU A 21 -69.93 -41.69 25.20
N LEU A 22 -70.10 -40.75 24.26
CA LEU A 22 -70.82 -39.49 24.50
C LEU A 22 -72.23 -39.48 23.89
N GLY A 23 -72.60 -40.50 23.10
CA GLY A 23 -73.91 -40.62 22.47
C GLY A 23 -74.24 -39.54 21.43
N MET A 24 -73.27 -38.69 21.08
CA MET A 24 -73.46 -37.54 20.19
C MET A 24 -72.43 -37.56 19.06
N ASP A 25 -72.87 -37.15 17.86
CA ASP A 25 -71.97 -36.98 16.72
C ASP A 25 -71.23 -35.63 16.81
N ILE A 26 -69.98 -35.60 16.35
CA ILE A 26 -69.18 -34.37 16.39
C ILE A 26 -69.70 -33.42 15.29
N PRO A 27 -70.10 -32.18 15.64
CA PRO A 27 -70.58 -31.22 14.65
C PRO A 27 -69.55 -30.95 13.56
N LYS A 28 -70.03 -30.76 12.32
CA LYS A 28 -69.16 -30.38 11.20
C LYS A 28 -68.41 -29.09 11.56
N ASP A 29 -67.10 -29.07 11.32
CA ASP A 29 -66.19 -27.95 11.58
C ASP A 29 -65.88 -27.56 13.04
N TYR A 30 -66.26 -28.36 14.05
CA TYR A 30 -66.01 -28.05 15.47
C TYR A 30 -64.53 -27.68 15.78
N PHE A 31 -63.58 -28.42 15.20
CA PHE A 31 -62.14 -28.20 15.42
C PHE A 31 -61.49 -27.22 14.44
N LYS A 32 -62.24 -26.66 13.49
CA LYS A 32 -61.69 -25.81 12.42
C LYS A 32 -61.08 -24.52 12.97
N SER A 33 -61.78 -23.86 13.89
CA SER A 33 -61.32 -22.61 14.53
C SER A 33 -60.06 -22.83 15.36
N SER A 34 -60.06 -23.85 16.23
CA SER A 34 -58.91 -24.16 17.09
C SER A 34 -57.69 -24.60 16.28
N LYS A 35 -57.88 -25.42 15.24
CA LYS A 35 -56.79 -25.83 14.33
C LYS A 35 -56.17 -24.62 13.63
N SER A 36 -57.00 -23.69 13.13
CA SER A 36 -56.53 -22.47 12.48
C SER A 36 -55.76 -21.57 13.45
N LYS A 37 -56.31 -21.34 14.65
CA LYS A 37 -55.66 -20.51 15.69
C LYS A 37 -54.35 -21.10 16.20
N ILE A 38 -54.26 -22.43 16.30
CA ILE A 38 -53.01 -23.10 16.65
C ILE A 38 -52.02 -22.89 15.51
N MET A 39 -52.40 -23.21 14.26
CA MET A 39 -51.54 -23.03 13.08
C MET A 39 -50.98 -21.61 12.96
N GLU A 40 -51.81 -20.60 13.19
CA GLU A 40 -51.40 -19.19 13.19
C GLU A 40 -50.41 -18.85 14.31
N LYS A 41 -50.52 -19.49 15.48
CA LYS A 41 -49.61 -19.28 16.63
C LYS A 41 -48.27 -20.04 16.49
N ILE A 42 -48.25 -21.20 15.83
CA ILE A 42 -47.01 -21.97 15.58
C ILE A 42 -46.32 -21.59 14.27
N SER A 43 -47.04 -21.03 13.30
CA SER A 43 -46.44 -20.32 12.18
C SER A 43 -45.84 -19.02 12.70
N ILE A 44 -44.67 -19.14 13.31
CA ILE A 44 -43.77 -18.03 13.55
C ILE A 44 -43.67 -17.32 12.19
N PRO A 45 -44.10 -16.05 12.04
CA PRO A 45 -43.86 -15.33 10.80
C PRO A 45 -42.35 -15.39 10.59
N GLU A 46 -41.91 -15.92 9.46
CA GLU A 46 -40.51 -15.83 9.04
C GLU A 46 -40.19 -14.34 9.00
N LYS A 47 -39.73 -13.79 10.13
CA LYS A 47 -39.05 -12.51 10.14
C LYS A 47 -37.91 -12.72 9.18
N GLU A 48 -37.99 -12.06 8.03
CA GLU A 48 -36.94 -12.05 7.04
C GLU A 48 -35.65 -11.78 7.79
N LYS A 49 -34.83 -12.83 7.97
CA LYS A 49 -33.56 -12.69 8.67
C LYS A 49 -32.82 -11.64 7.86
N PRO A 50 -32.36 -10.53 8.47
CA PRO A 50 -31.60 -9.55 7.70
C PRO A 50 -30.46 -10.34 7.05
N ARG A 51 -30.42 -10.34 5.71
CA ARG A 51 -29.35 -10.97 4.95
C ARG A 51 -28.10 -10.13 5.16
N VAL A 52 -27.49 -10.26 6.33
CA VAL A 52 -26.14 -9.77 6.57
C VAL A 52 -25.20 -10.72 5.85
N TYR A 53 -24.83 -10.32 4.63
CA TYR A 53 -23.82 -10.99 3.82
C TYR A 53 -22.46 -10.73 4.46
N TYR A 54 -22.08 -11.56 5.42
CA TYR A 54 -20.70 -11.62 5.86
C TYR A 54 -19.88 -12.34 4.79
N LEU A 55 -18.82 -11.70 4.31
CA LEU A 55 -17.85 -12.36 3.46
C LEU A 55 -17.23 -13.55 4.22
N ARG A 56 -17.17 -14.70 3.55
CA ARG A 56 -16.55 -15.92 4.10
C ARG A 56 -15.11 -15.60 4.55
N PRO A 57 -14.65 -16.05 5.73
CA PRO A 57 -13.36 -15.64 6.28
C PRO A 57 -12.16 -15.84 5.32
N VAL A 58 -12.23 -16.85 4.47
CA VAL A 58 -11.20 -17.20 3.47
C VAL A 58 -10.97 -16.06 2.45
N VAL A 59 -11.99 -15.28 2.11
CA VAL A 59 -11.85 -14.21 1.10
C VAL A 59 -11.30 -12.91 1.70
N ARG A 60 -11.19 -12.80 3.02
CA ARG A 60 -10.68 -11.57 3.70
C ARG A 60 -9.22 -11.31 3.33
N TYR A 61 -8.40 -12.37 3.37
CA TYR A 61 -6.99 -12.28 2.98
C TYR A 61 -6.80 -12.08 1.48
N ALA A 62 -7.62 -12.75 0.65
CA ALA A 62 -7.58 -12.58 -0.80
C ALA A 62 -7.91 -11.14 -1.21
N ILE A 63 -8.90 -10.52 -0.58
CA ILE A 63 -9.26 -9.11 -0.83
C ILE A 63 -8.13 -8.18 -0.37
N ALA A 64 -7.60 -8.36 0.85
CA ALA A 64 -6.48 -7.55 1.33
C ALA A 64 -5.25 -7.63 0.40
N ALA A 65 -4.88 -8.84 -0.03
CA ALA A 65 -3.78 -9.05 -0.97
C ALA A 65 -4.04 -8.38 -2.32
N SER A 66 -5.29 -8.44 -2.84
CA SER A 66 -5.64 -7.79 -4.10
C SER A 66 -5.51 -6.25 -4.03
N VAL A 67 -5.88 -5.63 -2.90
CA VAL A 67 -5.73 -4.18 -2.68
C VAL A 67 -4.26 -3.79 -2.63
N ILE A 68 -3.44 -4.53 -1.87
CA ILE A 68 -1.99 -4.28 -1.80
C ILE A 68 -1.35 -4.45 -3.18
N LEU A 69 -1.75 -5.48 -3.92
CA LEU A 69 -1.26 -5.74 -5.28
C LEU A 69 -1.65 -4.61 -6.24
N LEU A 70 -2.88 -4.08 -6.18
CA LEU A 70 -3.29 -2.96 -7.02
C LEU A 70 -2.54 -1.66 -6.68
N ILE A 71 -2.24 -1.42 -5.39
CA ILE A 71 -1.45 -0.27 -4.97
C ILE A 71 0.00 -0.41 -5.45
N ALA A 72 0.62 -1.58 -5.25
CA ALA A 72 1.97 -1.88 -5.72
C ALA A 72 2.06 -1.80 -7.25
N LEU A 73 1.07 -2.33 -7.96
CA LEU A 73 0.97 -2.25 -9.41
C LEU A 73 0.76 -0.80 -9.87
N GLY A 74 -0.05 -0.01 -9.16
CA GLY A 74 -0.24 1.41 -9.45
C GLY A 74 1.04 2.23 -9.30
N ILE A 75 1.83 1.96 -8.24
CA ILE A 75 3.14 2.59 -8.04
C ILE A 75 4.12 2.13 -9.12
N ALA A 76 4.18 0.83 -9.41
CA ALA A 76 5.05 0.28 -10.45
C ALA A 76 4.72 0.86 -11.83
N LEU A 77 3.45 0.92 -12.22
CA LEU A 77 3.02 1.52 -13.48
C LEU A 77 3.34 3.02 -13.51
N LYS A 78 3.10 3.76 -12.43
CA LYS A 78 3.47 5.19 -12.36
C LYS A 78 4.98 5.41 -12.46
N TYR A 79 5.78 4.56 -11.84
CA TYR A 79 7.25 4.63 -11.93
C TYR A 79 7.71 4.40 -13.37
N ASN A 80 7.24 3.34 -14.03
CA ASN A 80 7.55 3.05 -15.44
C ASN A 80 7.01 4.11 -16.43
N ILE A 81 5.95 4.84 -16.08
CA ILE A 81 5.38 5.93 -16.92
C ILE A 81 6.10 7.26 -16.65
N THR A 82 6.66 7.48 -15.46
CA THR A 82 7.38 8.71 -15.10
C THR A 82 8.76 8.78 -15.79
N ASP A 83 9.31 7.65 -16.22
CA ASP A 83 10.55 7.60 -17.03
C ASP A 83 10.38 8.16 -18.46
N GLY A 84 9.17 8.58 -18.84
CA GLY A 84 8.93 9.22 -20.14
C GLY A 84 9.27 10.71 -20.21
N ASN A 85 9.76 11.35 -19.13
CA ASN A 85 10.02 12.79 -19.17
C ASN A 85 11.04 13.33 -18.15
N LEU A 86 11.97 12.50 -17.65
CA LEU A 86 13.22 13.05 -17.12
C LEU A 86 14.07 13.37 -18.33
N SER A 87 14.10 14.64 -18.75
CA SER A 87 14.79 15.11 -19.95
C SER A 87 16.14 14.42 -20.04
N ASN A 88 16.44 13.74 -21.16
CA ASN A 88 17.66 12.94 -21.35
C ASN A 88 18.92 13.67 -20.84
N THR A 89 18.94 15.00 -20.92
CA THR A 89 19.95 15.89 -20.37
C THR A 89 20.21 15.73 -18.86
N GLN A 90 19.18 15.59 -18.02
CA GLN A 90 19.32 15.49 -16.55
C GLN A 90 19.88 14.12 -16.13
N GLN A 91 19.59 13.07 -16.90
CA GLN A 91 20.15 11.75 -16.67
C GLN A 91 21.63 11.70 -17.07
N ILE A 92 21.96 12.34 -18.19
CA ILE A 92 23.34 12.46 -18.68
C ILE A 92 24.20 13.27 -17.69
N GLU A 93 23.68 14.36 -17.15
CA GLU A 93 24.35 15.18 -16.13
C GLU A 93 24.62 14.37 -14.86
N TYR A 94 23.62 13.67 -14.31
CA TYR A 94 23.80 12.83 -13.12
C TYR A 94 24.85 11.71 -13.31
N LEU A 95 24.84 11.05 -14.47
CA LEU A 95 25.80 10.01 -14.80
C LEU A 95 27.22 10.56 -15.00
N ALA A 96 27.34 11.80 -15.48
CA ALA A 96 28.61 12.49 -15.71
C ALA A 96 29.22 13.06 -14.42
N SER A 97 28.40 13.40 -13.42
CA SER A 97 28.85 13.93 -12.12
C SER A 97 29.14 12.85 -11.06
N THR A 98 29.23 11.57 -11.44
CA THR A 98 29.59 10.47 -10.54
C THR A 98 31.12 10.31 -10.49
N ASP A 99 31.66 9.70 -9.43
CA ASP A 99 33.09 9.46 -9.22
C ASP A 99 33.84 9.00 -10.50
N ASP A 100 35.11 9.40 -10.64
CA ASP A 100 35.97 9.12 -11.81
C ASP A 100 35.97 7.66 -12.25
N GLN A 101 35.86 6.74 -11.29
CA GLN A 101 35.88 5.29 -11.55
C GLN A 101 34.59 4.79 -12.20
N ASP A 102 33.48 5.48 -11.94
CA ASP A 102 32.15 5.12 -12.41
C ASP A 102 31.81 5.80 -13.74
N VAL A 103 32.49 6.87 -14.13
CA VAL A 103 32.30 7.58 -15.42
C VAL A 103 32.50 6.64 -16.62
N LEU A 104 33.52 5.78 -16.57
CA LEU A 104 33.77 4.78 -17.62
C LEU A 104 32.65 3.75 -17.70
N ILE A 105 32.09 3.35 -16.55
CA ILE A 105 30.98 2.40 -16.47
C ILE A 105 29.69 3.06 -16.96
N ASN A 106 29.44 4.30 -16.55
CA ASN A 106 28.30 5.12 -16.93
C ASN A 106 28.30 5.42 -18.44
N SER A 107 29.48 5.56 -19.06
CA SER A 107 29.61 5.73 -20.52
C SER A 107 29.04 4.54 -21.32
N LEU A 108 29.03 3.33 -20.75
CA LEU A 108 28.48 2.13 -21.40
C LEU A 108 26.95 2.12 -21.44
N PHE A 109 26.29 2.93 -20.60
CA PHE A 109 24.84 3.03 -20.53
C PHE A 109 24.29 4.20 -21.36
N ILE A 110 25.17 5.00 -21.97
CA ILE A 110 24.81 6.16 -22.79
C ILE A 110 24.91 5.78 -24.26
N SER A 111 23.89 6.19 -25.02
CA SER A 111 23.87 5.99 -26.48
C SER A 111 24.89 6.89 -27.16
N ASP A 112 25.50 6.40 -28.25
CA ASP A 112 26.51 7.15 -29.02
C ASP A 112 26.06 8.58 -29.39
N ASP A 113 24.78 8.77 -29.73
CA ASP A 113 24.19 10.07 -30.06
C ASP A 113 24.26 11.09 -28.90
N ASN A 114 24.29 10.61 -27.66
CA ASN A 114 24.32 11.41 -26.43
C ASN A 114 25.72 11.44 -25.78
N MET A 115 26.72 10.75 -26.36
CA MET A 115 28.07 10.63 -25.82
C MET A 115 28.77 11.99 -25.72
N ASN A 116 28.60 12.87 -26.71
CA ASN A 116 29.17 14.22 -26.66
C ASN A 116 28.61 15.03 -25.48
N ALA A 117 27.29 15.00 -25.28
CA ALA A 117 26.67 15.72 -24.17
C ALA A 117 27.12 15.16 -22.81
N PHE A 118 27.38 13.86 -22.72
CA PHE A 118 27.95 13.24 -21.53
C PHE A 118 29.38 13.70 -21.25
N LEU A 119 30.24 13.68 -22.26
CA LEU A 119 31.63 14.12 -22.13
C LEU A 119 31.72 15.61 -21.77
N ASP A 120 30.90 16.45 -22.40
CA ASP A 120 30.85 17.88 -22.09
C ASP A 120 30.45 18.12 -20.63
N ASN A 121 29.46 17.37 -20.11
CA ASN A 121 29.06 17.47 -18.70
C ASN A 121 30.14 16.93 -17.76
N TYR A 122 30.83 15.83 -18.10
CA TYR A 122 31.93 15.30 -17.28
C TYR A 122 33.09 16.30 -17.20
N LEU A 123 33.47 16.88 -18.33
CA LEU A 123 34.55 17.87 -18.39
C LEU A 123 34.22 19.14 -17.58
N LEU A 124 32.95 19.56 -17.60
CA LEU A 124 32.53 20.80 -16.93
C LEU A 124 32.23 20.60 -15.45
N ALA A 125 31.55 19.51 -15.08
CA ALA A 125 31.17 19.26 -13.70
C ALA A 125 32.34 18.75 -12.87
N ASP A 126 33.13 17.81 -13.38
CA ASP A 126 34.11 17.11 -12.56
C ASP A 126 35.54 17.59 -12.84
N VAL A 127 35.95 17.62 -14.11
CA VAL A 127 37.34 17.98 -14.46
C VAL A 127 37.63 19.46 -14.19
N MET A 128 36.70 20.37 -14.53
CA MET A 128 36.86 21.79 -14.25
C MET A 128 36.81 22.06 -12.74
N GLU A 129 35.83 21.50 -12.01
CA GLU A 129 35.72 21.67 -10.55
C GLU A 129 36.98 21.21 -9.83
N LYS A 130 37.53 20.04 -10.20
CA LYS A 130 38.79 19.54 -9.65
C LYS A 130 39.98 20.43 -9.98
N ALA A 131 40.03 20.97 -11.20
CA ALA A 131 41.08 21.89 -11.59
C ALA A 131 41.02 23.20 -10.80
N GLU A 132 39.82 23.76 -10.58
CA GLU A 132 39.60 24.96 -9.77
C GLU A 132 39.99 24.73 -8.30
N LEU A 133 39.60 23.60 -7.71
CA LEU A 133 40.00 23.25 -6.34
C LEU A 133 41.53 23.08 -6.22
N GLN A 134 42.16 22.48 -7.23
CA GLN A 134 43.62 22.32 -7.25
C GLN A 134 44.34 23.67 -7.41
N GLU A 135 43.81 24.59 -8.21
CA GLU A 135 44.32 25.96 -8.32
C GLU A 135 44.20 26.69 -6.98
N GLN A 136 43.04 26.58 -6.32
CA GLN A 136 42.84 27.18 -5.00
C GLN A 136 43.81 26.61 -3.95
N ASP A 137 44.04 25.30 -3.95
CA ASP A 137 45.01 24.66 -3.06
C ASP A 137 46.44 25.13 -3.34
N PHE A 138 46.79 25.31 -4.61
CA PHE A 138 48.07 25.86 -5.01
C PHE A 138 48.24 27.31 -4.57
N ASP A 139 47.22 28.13 -4.75
CA ASP A 139 47.21 29.53 -4.31
C ASP A 139 47.31 29.65 -2.79
N ASN A 140 46.59 28.81 -2.05
CA ASN A 140 46.70 28.73 -0.59
C ASN A 140 48.10 28.32 -0.15
N LEU A 141 48.70 27.33 -0.80
CA LEU A 141 50.08 26.92 -0.54
C LEU A 141 51.07 28.05 -0.85
N PHE A 142 50.86 28.77 -1.94
CA PHE A 142 51.67 29.92 -2.32
C PHE A 142 51.54 31.06 -1.30
N MET A 143 50.32 31.45 -0.93
CA MET A 143 50.07 32.50 0.06
C MET A 143 50.64 32.15 1.43
N ASN A 144 50.40 30.92 1.91
CA ASN A 144 50.98 30.45 3.17
C ASN A 144 52.51 30.46 3.09
N SER A 145 53.10 30.03 1.97
CA SER A 145 54.56 30.05 1.81
C SER A 145 55.14 31.46 1.71
N VAL A 146 54.42 32.45 1.19
CA VAL A 146 54.90 33.86 1.10
C VAL A 146 54.79 34.54 2.46
N ILE A 147 53.66 34.36 3.15
CA ILE A 147 53.40 34.98 4.45
C ILE A 147 54.27 34.34 5.55
N GLU A 148 54.43 33.01 5.56
CA GLU A 148 55.18 32.30 6.62
C GLU A 148 56.71 32.44 6.46
N LYS A 149 57.24 32.56 5.23
CA LYS A 149 58.70 32.66 5.02
C LYS A 149 59.25 34.07 5.04
N ASP A 150 58.45 35.09 4.78
CA ASP A 150 58.95 36.46 4.67
C ASP A 150 58.59 37.28 5.91
N SER A 151 59.41 37.14 6.96
CA SER A 151 59.30 37.83 8.26
C SER A 151 59.30 39.37 8.14
N LEU A 152 59.66 39.93 6.99
CA LEU A 152 59.63 41.38 6.72
C LEU A 152 58.30 41.84 6.08
N LEU A 153 57.52 40.92 5.55
CA LEU A 153 56.21 41.18 4.95
C LEU A 153 55.12 41.27 6.02
N ASP A 154 55.25 40.49 7.10
CA ASP A 154 54.32 40.48 8.24
C ASP A 154 54.18 41.89 8.86
N ASP A 155 55.31 42.54 9.17
CA ASP A 155 55.36 43.93 9.67
C ASP A 155 54.73 44.94 8.68
N TYR A 156 54.89 44.74 7.36
CA TYR A 156 54.38 45.66 6.35
C TYR A 156 52.88 45.48 6.07
N ILE A 157 52.38 44.25 6.18
CA ILE A 157 50.96 43.87 6.01
C ILE A 157 50.14 44.35 7.21
N ASP A 158 50.61 44.11 8.44
CA ASP A 158 49.87 44.47 9.65
C ASP A 158 49.67 45.99 9.78
N GLU A 159 50.69 46.81 9.47
CA GLU A 159 50.57 48.27 9.59
C GLU A 159 49.82 48.93 8.41
N ASN A 160 49.95 48.46 7.16
CA ASN A 160 49.40 49.18 5.99
C ASN A 160 48.09 48.63 5.43
N LEU A 161 47.76 47.34 5.60
CA LEU A 161 46.50 46.79 5.08
C LEU A 161 45.33 47.02 6.05
N LEU A 162 45.58 46.96 7.36
CA LEU A 162 44.55 47.16 8.38
C LEU A 162 44.06 48.62 8.42
N ASP A 163 44.96 49.58 8.22
CA ASP A 163 44.63 51.01 8.12
C ASP A 163 43.91 51.38 6.80
N ASN A 164 44.13 50.64 5.71
CA ASN A 164 43.48 50.92 4.42
C ASN A 164 42.16 50.15 4.17
N ILE A 165 41.88 49.08 4.93
CA ILE A 165 40.62 48.30 4.80
C ILE A 165 39.53 48.81 5.76
N ILE A 166 39.90 49.46 6.87
CA ILE A 166 38.94 49.98 7.88
C ILE A 166 38.54 51.46 7.63
N LEU A 167 38.94 52.07 6.50
CA LEU A 167 38.49 53.43 6.12
C LEU A 167 37.41 53.44 5.03
#